data_AF-A0A383E079-F1
#
_entry.id   AF-A0A383E079-F1
#
_cell.length_a   1.000
_cell.length_b   1.000
_cell.length_c   1.000
_cell.angle_alpha   90.00
_cell.angle_beta   90.00
_cell.angle_gamma   90.00
#
_symmetry.space_group_name_H-M   'P 1'
#
loop_
_entity.id
_entity.type
_entity.pdbx_description
1 polymer ?
#
loop_
_entity_poly.entity_id
_entity_poly.type
_entity_poly.pdbx_seq_one_letter_code
_entity_poly.pdbx_strand_id
1 'polypeptide(L)' 'YRVVRRELEAYGADLSTKSEIIGLNKCDALNKELTEKMKDLLEKETKKPVLAISGVAKTGLDDALRLLLREINSQQQ' A
#
# COMPACT_ATOMS: atom_id res chain seq x y z
N TYR A 1 -6.09 6.77 5.29
CA TYR A 1 -6.12 5.37 5.74
C TYR A 1 -7.32 5.08 6.65
N ARG A 2 -7.36 5.62 7.89
CA ARG A 2 -8.43 5.32 8.87
C ARG A 2 -9.88 5.47 8.36
N VAL A 3 -10.15 6.55 7.61
CA VAL A 3 -11.48 6.80 7.03
C VAL A 3 -11.84 5.72 6.00
N VAL A 4 -10.97 5.50 5.02
CA VAL A 4 -11.14 4.47 3.98
C VAL A 4 -11.32 3.07 4.59
N ARG A 5 -10.58 2.75 5.66
CA ARG A 5 -10.72 1.45 6.34
C ARG A 5 -12.08 1.28 7.01
N ARG A 6 -12.57 2.33 7.68
CA ARG A 6 -13.92 2.33 8.26
C ARG A 6 -15.00 2.22 7.19
N GLU A 7 -14.83 2.87 6.04
CA GLU A 7 -15.74 2.76 4.90
C GLU A 7 -15.75 1.34 4.33
N LEU A 8 -14.59 0.71 4.16
CA LEU A 8 -14.48 -0.68 3.71
C LEU A 8 -15.12 -1.68 4.69
N GLU A 9 -14.92 -1.48 6.00
CA GLU A 9 -15.57 -2.28 7.04
C GLU A 9 -17.09 -2.09 7.02
N ALA A 10 -17.57 -0.85 6.86
CA ALA A 10 -18.99 -0.54 6.77
C ALA A 10 -19.64 -1.06 5.47
N TYR A 11 -18.88 -1.18 4.38
CA TYR A 11 -19.38 -1.69 3.10
C TYR A 11 -19.72 -3.20 3.14
N GLY A 12 -19.17 -3.95 4.09
CA GLY A 12 -19.65 -5.30 4.43
C GLY A 12 -19.43 -6.38 3.38
N ALA A 13 -18.46 -6.23 2.47
CA ALA A 13 -18.21 -7.15 1.35
C ALA A 13 -17.02 -8.12 1.59
N ASP A 14 -16.68 -8.43 2.84
CA ASP A 14 -15.48 -9.20 3.23
C ASP A 14 -14.14 -8.67 2.68
N LEU A 15 -14.12 -7.44 2.13
CA LEU A 15 -12.90 -6.82 1.61
C LEU A 15 -11.88 -6.55 2.73
N SER A 16 -12.34 -6.41 3.97
CA SER A 16 -11.49 -6.21 5.15
C SER A 16 -10.69 -7.44 5.55
N THR A 17 -11.11 -8.64 5.12
CA THR A 17 -10.44 -9.92 5.45
C THR A 17 -9.38 -10.31 4.41
N LYS A 18 -9.41 -9.71 3.22
CA LYS A 18 -8.42 -9.96 2.17
C LYS A 18 -7.06 -9.37 2.50
N SER A 19 -6.02 -10.00 1.95
CA SER A 19 -4.68 -9.43 1.96
C SER A 19 -4.69 -8.06 1.30
N GLU A 20 -4.07 -7.10 1.98
CA GLU A 20 -4.03 -5.69 1.58
C GLU A 20 -2.58 -5.25 1.53
N ILE A 21 -2.22 -4.66 0.40
CA ILE A 21 -0.91 -4.06 0.12
C ILE A 21 -1.11 -2.54 0.09
N ILE A 22 -0.29 -1.81 0.84
CA ILE A 22 -0.42 -0.36 0.99
C ILE A 22 0.64 0.32 0.16
N GLY A 23 0.21 1.16 -0.79
CA GLY A 23 1.09 1.99 -1.62
C GLY A 23 0.87 3.48 -1.34
N LEU A 24 1.92 4.17 -0.90
CA LEU A 24 1.99 5.62 -0.86
C LEU A 24 2.26 6.13 -2.29
N ASN A 25 1.23 6.66 -2.95
CA ASN A 25 1.35 7.17 -4.32
C ASN A 25 1.77 8.65 -4.38
N LYS A 26 2.38 9.05 -5.51
CA LYS A 26 2.88 10.41 -5.81
C LYS A 26 4.11 10.85 -5.00
N CYS A 27 5.02 9.92 -4.71
CA CYS A 27 6.27 10.25 -4.01
C CYS A 27 7.20 11.19 -4.78
N ASP A 28 6.97 11.41 -6.08
CA ASP A 28 7.68 12.40 -6.91
C ASP A 28 7.43 13.85 -6.49
N ALA A 29 6.27 14.13 -5.89
CA ALA A 29 5.93 15.46 -5.40
C ALA A 29 6.50 15.73 -3.99
N LEU A 30 7.11 14.73 -3.35
CA LEU A 30 7.61 14.79 -1.98
C LEU A 30 9.13 14.60 -1.97
N ASN A 31 9.81 15.30 -1.06
CA ASN A 31 11.24 15.09 -0.85
C ASN A 31 11.48 13.71 -0.23
N LYS A 32 12.64 13.10 -0.54
CA LYS A 32 12.99 11.74 -0.11
C LYS A 32 12.82 11.49 1.40
N GLU A 33 13.25 12.44 2.22
CA GLU A 33 13.12 12.38 3.68
C GLU A 33 11.65 12.35 4.16
N LEU A 34 10.80 13.14 3.51
CA LEU A 34 9.38 13.19 3.83
C LEU A 34 8.66 11.92 3.38
N THR A 35 9.03 11.36 2.23
CA THR A 35 8.51 10.07 1.75
C THR A 35 8.85 8.94 2.71
N GLU A 36 10.11 8.82 3.15
CA GLU A 36 10.51 7.81 4.12
C GLU A 36 9.79 8.00 5.47
N LYS A 37 9.68 9.24 5.96
CA LYS A 37 8.95 9.52 7.20
C LYS A 37 7.47 9.15 7.12
N MET A 38 6.80 9.45 6.01
CA MET A 38 5.40 9.08 5.80
C MET A 38 5.22 7.58 5.64
N LYS A 39 6.15 6.91 4.96
CA LYS A 39 6.21 5.46 4.87
C LYS A 39 6.33 4.84 6.26
N ASP A 40 7.30 5.23 7.07
CA ASP A 40 7.50 4.73 8.44
C ASP A 40 6.27 4.92 9.33
N LEU A 41 5.61 6.08 9.25
CA LEU A 41 4.39 6.35 10.01
C LEU A 41 3.25 5.43 9.59
N LEU A 42 3.08 5.20 8.29
CA LEU A 42 2.06 4.30 7.77
C LEU A 42 2.38 2.83 8.09
N GLU A 43 3.64 2.41 8.02
CA GLU A 43 4.05 1.06 8.39
C GLU A 43 3.79 0.79 9.88
N LYS A 44 4.08 1.76 10.75
CA LYS A 44 3.76 1.66 12.19
C LYS A 44 2.27 1.58 12.46
N GLU A 45 1.46 2.37 11.74
CA GLU A 45 0.00 2.37 11.92
C GLU A 45 -0.65 1.09 11.37
N THR A 46 -0.17 0.60 10.23
CA THR A 46 -0.78 -0.54 9.52
C THR A 46 -0.17 -1.88 9.88
N LYS A 47 1.00 -1.89 10.53
CA LYS A 47 1.83 -3.07 10.83
C LYS A 47 2.15 -3.92 9.59
N LYS A 48 2.17 -3.28 8.42
CA LYS A 48 2.39 -3.89 7.11
C LYS A 48 3.43 -3.08 6.33
N PRO A 49 4.18 -3.70 5.42
CA PRO A 49 5.11 -2.97 4.57
C PRO A 49 4.37 -1.99 3.65
N VAL A 50 4.89 -0.77 3.53
CA VAL A 50 4.31 0.29 2.69
C VAL A 50 5.26 0.58 1.54
N LEU A 51 4.72 0.59 0.33
CA LEU A 51 5.48 0.87 -0.88
C LEU A 51 5.39 2.34 -1.25
N ALA A 52 6.53 2.97 -1.50
CA ALA A 52 6.57 4.28 -2.13
C ALA A 52 6.46 4.11 -3.65
N ILE A 53 5.38 4.61 -4.26
CA ILE A 53 5.13 4.49 -5.69
C ILE A 53 4.91 5.86 -6.34
N SER A 54 5.35 6.00 -7.58
CA SER A 54 4.96 7.12 -8.45
C SER A 54 4.55 6.59 -9.80
N GLY A 55 3.28 6.79 -10.15
CA GLY A 55 2.77 6.43 -11.48
C GLY A 55 3.38 7.27 -12.61
N VAL A 56 3.78 8.51 -12.32
CA VAL A 56 4.37 9.42 -13.32
C VAL A 56 5.84 9.11 -13.56
N ALA A 57 6.62 8.99 -12.47
CA ALA A 57 8.04 8.67 -12.55
C ALA A 57 8.33 7.16 -12.72
N LYS A 58 7.28 6.32 -12.73
CA LYS A 58 7.33 4.84 -12.71
C LYS A 58 8.18 4.27 -11.57
N THR A 59 8.42 5.05 -10.51
CA THR A 59 9.21 4.63 -9.36
C THR A 59 8.43 3.65 -8.49
N GLY A 60 9.05 2.55 -8.08
CA GLY A 60 8.45 1.56 -7.16
C GLY A 60 7.30 0.72 -7.76
N LEU A 61 6.99 0.91 -9.06
CA LEU A 61 5.91 0.19 -9.72
C LEU A 61 6.24 -1.30 -9.89
N ASP A 62 7.48 -1.62 -10.27
CA ASP A 62 7.91 -3.02 -10.45
C ASP A 62 7.86 -3.80 -9.14
N ASP A 63 8.26 -3.18 -8.03
CA ASP A 63 8.21 -3.79 -6.70
C ASP A 63 6.76 -4.05 -6.27
N ALA A 64 5.86 -3.09 -6.53
CA ALA A 64 4.43 -3.25 -6.29
C ALA A 64 3.83 -4.39 -7.11
N LEU A 65 4.15 -4.48 -8.40
CA LEU A 65 3.68 -5.56 -9.28
C LEU A 65 4.20 -6.93 -8.83
N ARG A 66 5.48 -7.03 -8.44
CA ARG A 66 6.07 -8.27 -7.91
C ARG A 66 5.40 -8.73 -6.61
N LEU A 67 5.11 -7.79 -5.71
CA LEU A 67 4.41 -8.10 -4.46
C LEU A 67 2.97 -8.55 -4.71
N LEU A 68 2.25 -7.87 -5.59
CA LEU A 68 0.90 -8.28 -5.99
C LEU A 68 0.90 -9.69 -6.60
N LEU A 69 1.82 -9.97 -7.52
CA LEU A 69 1.92 -11.29 -8.14
C LEU A 69 2.22 -12.39 -7.10
N ARG A 70 3.12 -12.11 -6.15
CA ARG A 70 3.43 -13.04 -5.06
C ARG A 70 2.21 -13.33 -4.19
N GLU A 71 1.46 -12.29 -3.83
CA GLU A 71 0.26 -12.45 -3.01
C GLU A 71 -0.82 -13.23 -3.76
N ILE A 72 -1.07 -12.90 -5.03
CA ILE A 72 -2.04 -13.63 -5.87
C ILE A 72 -1.67 -15.12 -5.94
N ASN A 73 -0.39 -15.45 -6.19
CA ASN A 73 0.07 -16.83 -6.25
C ASN A 73 -0.08 -17.56 -4.90
N SER A 74 0.15 -16.86 -3.78
CA SER A 74 -0.02 -17.43 -2.44
C SER A 74 -1.47 -17.71 -2.07
N GLN A 75 -2.42 -17.00 -2.67
CA GLN A 75 -3.86 -17.16 -2.44
C GLN A 75 -4.49 -18.22 -3.38
N GLN A 76 -3.77 -18.67 -4.41
CA GLN A 76 -4.23 -19.68 -5.37
C GLN A 76 -3.77 -21.12 -5.04
N GLN A 77 -2.93 -21.31 -4.02
CA GLN A 77 -2.54 -22.62 -3.49
C GLN A 77 -3.40 -23.01 -2.28
#